data_AF-A0A2R6RUY8-F1
#
_entry.id   AF-A0A2R6RUY8-F1
#
_cell.length_a   1.000
_cell.length_b   1.000
_cell.length_c   1.000
_cell.angle_alpha   90.00
_cell.angle_beta   90.00
_cell.angle_gamma   90.00
#
_symmetry.space_group_name_H-M   'P 1'
#
loop_
_entity.id
_entity.type
_entity.pdbx_description
1 polymer ?
#
loop_
_entity_poly.entity_id
_entity_poly.type
_entity_poly.pdbx_seq_one_letter_code
_entity_poly.pdbx_strand_id
1 'polypeptide(L)'
;MRESITELAEKCKKYKLADAEIVNIINIRPSSAVEIDPIIEQCEKRLGESVEELVELVAEVCPTPALTEPDEAAGQDTKNFQMGNKWTLIDST
;
A
#
# COMPACT_ATOMS: atom_id res chain seq x y z
N MET A 1 -11.63 -11.02 -7.23
CA MET A 1 -10.59 -10.52 -8.16
C MET A 1 -11.20 -9.80 -9.37
N ARG A 2 -12.16 -10.39 -10.12
CA ARG A 2 -12.81 -9.66 -11.24
C ARG A 2 -13.64 -8.44 -10.79
N GLU A 3 -14.25 -8.50 -9.61
CA GLU A 3 -15.06 -7.38 -9.09
C GLU A 3 -14.20 -6.14 -8.79
N SER A 4 -13.01 -6.32 -8.21
CA SER A 4 -12.04 -5.24 -7.98
C SER A 4 -11.56 -4.58 -9.28
N ILE A 5 -11.47 -5.34 -10.40
CA ILE A 5 -11.11 -4.78 -11.71
C ILE A 5 -12.20 -3.84 -12.21
N THR A 6 -13.45 -4.29 -12.21
CA THR A 6 -14.57 -3.48 -12.69
C THR A 6 -14.75 -2.23 -11.82
N GLU A 7 -14.68 -2.39 -10.49
CA GLU A 7 -14.83 -1.27 -9.56
C GLU A 7 -13.70 -0.26 -9.68
N LEU A 8 -12.43 -0.72 -9.72
CA LEU A 8 -11.29 0.18 -9.89
C LEU A 8 -11.34 0.87 -11.25
N ALA A 9 -11.71 0.15 -12.33
CA ALA A 9 -11.83 0.73 -13.65
C ALA A 9 -12.91 1.82 -13.70
N GLU A 10 -14.07 1.61 -13.08
CA GLU A 10 -15.13 2.62 -12.97
C GLU A 10 -14.65 3.86 -12.22
N LYS A 11 -14.02 3.68 -11.05
CA LYS A 11 -13.50 4.80 -10.23
C LYS A 11 -12.31 5.50 -10.89
N CYS A 12 -11.52 4.79 -11.70
CA CYS A 12 -10.37 5.34 -12.43
C CYS A 12 -10.70 6.01 -13.77
N LYS A 13 -11.97 6.04 -14.20
CA LYS A 13 -12.38 6.73 -15.46
C LYS A 13 -11.93 8.20 -15.50
N LYS A 14 -11.88 8.88 -14.34
CA LYS A 14 -11.39 10.28 -14.25
C LYS A 14 -9.91 10.43 -14.62
N TYR A 15 -9.11 9.39 -14.42
CA TYR A 15 -7.66 9.41 -14.61
C TYR A 15 -7.20 9.01 -16.02
N LYS A 16 -8.13 8.59 -16.89
CA LYS A 16 -7.84 8.15 -18.27
C LYS A 16 -6.68 7.14 -18.33
N LEU A 17 -6.74 6.13 -17.45
CA LEU A 17 -5.79 5.03 -17.43
C LEU A 17 -6.12 4.06 -18.58
N ALA A 18 -5.08 3.48 -19.18
CA ALA A 18 -5.23 2.37 -20.12
C ALA A 18 -5.59 1.08 -19.37
N ASP A 19 -6.26 0.14 -20.06
CA ASP A 19 -6.63 -1.15 -19.46
C ASP A 19 -5.42 -1.92 -18.91
N ALA A 20 -4.26 -1.82 -19.58
CA ALA A 20 -3.01 -2.41 -19.11
C ALA A 20 -2.49 -1.75 -17.82
N GLU A 21 -2.64 -0.44 -17.67
CA GLU A 21 -2.26 0.28 -16.45
C GLU A 21 -3.17 -0.16 -15.29
N ILE A 22 -4.48 -0.24 -15.51
CA ILE A 22 -5.46 -0.69 -14.51
C ILE A 22 -5.14 -2.12 -14.05
N VAL A 23 -4.86 -3.04 -14.98
CA VAL A 23 -4.49 -4.41 -14.66
C VAL A 23 -3.17 -4.45 -13.86
N ASN A 24 -2.18 -3.66 -14.23
CA ASN A 24 -0.90 -3.59 -13.51
C ASN A 24 -1.07 -3.02 -12.10
N ILE A 25 -1.90 -1.98 -11.91
CA ILE A 25 -2.21 -1.42 -10.60
C ILE A 25 -2.83 -2.49 -9.68
N ILE A 26 -3.75 -3.31 -10.20
CA ILE A 26 -4.41 -4.37 -9.41
C ILE A 26 -3.44 -5.49 -9.04
N ASN A 27 -2.50 -5.81 -9.93
CA ASN A 27 -1.51 -6.85 -9.71
C ASN A 27 -0.42 -6.41 -8.73
N ILE A 28 0.10 -5.18 -8.88
CA ILE A 28 1.18 -4.63 -8.07
C ILE A 28 0.66 -4.10 -6.73
N ARG A 29 -0.55 -3.53 -6.69
CA ARG A 29 -1.16 -2.84 -5.54
C ARG A 29 -0.23 -1.79 -4.93
N PRO A 30 0.08 -0.73 -5.69
CA PRO A 30 0.92 0.36 -5.20
C PRO A 30 0.35 0.94 -3.91
N SER A 31 1.21 1.08 -2.90
CA SER A 31 0.92 1.68 -1.60
C SER A 31 1.50 3.10 -1.49
N SER A 32 2.25 3.54 -2.51
CA SER A 32 2.84 4.88 -2.59
C SER A 32 2.89 5.37 -4.04
N ALA A 33 2.94 6.70 -4.23
CA ALA A 33 3.08 7.33 -5.53
C ALA A 33 4.36 6.89 -6.28
N VAL A 34 5.44 6.58 -5.55
CA VAL A 34 6.70 6.09 -6.15
C VAL A 34 6.51 4.74 -6.86
N GLU A 35 5.55 3.94 -6.43
CA GLU A 35 5.21 2.67 -7.06
C GLU A 35 4.30 2.83 -8.28
N ILE A 36 3.70 4.01 -8.45
CA ILE A 36 2.88 4.36 -9.62
C ILE A 36 3.77 4.75 -10.81
N ASP A 37 4.89 5.43 -10.59
CA ASP A 37 5.86 5.84 -11.63
C ASP A 37 6.22 4.73 -12.64
N PRO A 38 6.56 3.50 -12.22
CA PRO A 38 6.88 2.42 -13.15
C PRO A 38 5.66 1.82 -13.86
N ILE A 39 4.43 2.13 -13.43
CA ILE A 39 3.18 1.61 -13.99
C ILE A 39 2.57 2.59 -14.99
N ILE A 40 2.58 3.88 -14.65
CA ILE A 40 1.98 4.96 -15.42
C ILE A 40 3.09 5.89 -15.90
N GLU A 41 3.36 5.88 -17.20
CA GLU A 41 4.37 6.78 -17.76
C GLU A 41 3.97 8.25 -17.56
N GLN A 42 4.95 9.04 -17.10
CA GLN A 42 4.78 10.47 -16.81
C GLN A 42 3.63 10.74 -15.82
N CYS A 43 3.50 9.90 -14.77
CA CYS A 43 2.39 9.99 -13.81
C CYS A 43 2.25 11.39 -13.19
N GLU A 44 3.35 12.04 -12.80
CA GLU A 44 3.33 13.40 -12.25
C GLU A 44 2.72 14.42 -13.24
N LYS A 45 2.98 14.29 -14.54
CA LYS A 45 2.40 15.19 -15.56
C LYS A 45 0.95 14.88 -15.89
N ARG A 46 0.54 13.61 -15.80
CA ARG A 46 -0.82 13.16 -16.14
C ARG A 46 -1.80 13.30 -14.98
N LEU A 47 -1.34 13.00 -13.78
CA LEU A 47 -2.16 12.90 -12.57
C LEU A 47 -1.89 14.05 -11.60
N GLY A 48 -0.66 14.60 -11.57
CA GLY A 48 -0.30 15.65 -10.63
C GLY A 48 -0.61 15.24 -9.20
N GLU A 49 -1.36 16.08 -8.49
CA GLU A 49 -1.80 15.88 -7.09
C GLU A 49 -2.83 14.74 -6.92
N SER A 50 -3.38 14.22 -8.01
CA SER A 50 -4.31 13.10 -7.94
C SER A 50 -3.63 11.72 -7.85
N VAL A 51 -2.30 11.66 -7.86
CA VAL A 51 -1.57 10.40 -7.69
C VAL A 51 -1.78 9.83 -6.28
N GLU A 52 -1.81 10.67 -5.25
CA GLU A 52 -2.13 10.28 -3.88
C GLU A 52 -3.57 9.76 -3.76
N GLU A 53 -4.53 10.42 -4.40
CA GLU A 53 -5.93 9.94 -4.43
C GLU A 53 -6.03 8.56 -5.09
N LEU A 54 -5.25 8.30 -6.14
CA LEU A 54 -5.24 7.00 -6.82
C LEU A 54 -4.69 5.90 -5.90
N VAL A 55 -3.64 6.19 -5.12
CA VAL A 55 -3.09 5.23 -4.15
C VAL A 55 -4.12 4.91 -3.07
N GLU A 56 -4.82 5.91 -2.54
CA GLU A 56 -5.90 5.71 -1.55
C GLU A 56 -7.04 4.87 -2.13
N LEU A 57 -7.43 5.14 -3.37
CA LEU A 57 -8.44 4.38 -4.10
C LEU A 57 -8.06 2.90 -4.25
N VAL A 58 -6.79 2.64 -4.57
CA VAL A 58 -6.26 1.27 -4.70
C VAL A 58 -6.30 0.56 -3.35
N ALA A 59 -5.95 1.23 -2.25
CA ALA A 59 -6.02 0.68 -0.91
C ALA A 59 -7.48 0.34 -0.50
N GLU A 60 -8.46 1.14 -0.93
CA GLU A 60 -9.89 0.89 -0.69
C GLU A 60 -10.41 -0.32 -1.49
N VAL A 61 -10.12 -0.38 -2.80
CA VAL A 61 -10.68 -1.38 -3.72
C VAL A 61 -9.93 -2.71 -3.68
N CYS A 62 -8.62 -2.64 -3.46
CA CYS A 62 -7.71 -3.78 -3.40
C CYS A 62 -7.00 -3.80 -2.04
N PRO A 63 -7.74 -4.00 -0.94
CA PRO A 63 -7.14 -4.05 0.39
C PRO A 63 -6.00 -5.06 0.38
N THR A 64 -4.83 -4.62 0.84
CA THR A 64 -3.75 -5.55 1.17
C THR A 64 -4.35 -6.56 2.14
N PRO A 65 -4.27 -7.87 1.86
CA PRO A 65 -4.71 -8.84 2.84
C PRO A 65 -3.96 -8.50 4.10
N ALA A 66 -4.70 -8.12 5.16
CA ALA A 66 -4.09 -7.82 6.45
C ALA A 66 -3.15 -8.97 6.71
N LEU A 67 -1.84 -8.70 6.67
CA LEU A 67 -0.88 -9.60 7.24
C LEU A 67 -1.44 -9.78 8.64
N THR A 68 -1.90 -10.99 8.96
CA THR A 68 -2.38 -11.29 10.29
C THR A 68 -1.19 -10.96 11.18
N GLU A 69 -1.17 -9.74 11.72
CA GLU A 69 -0.54 -9.50 13.00
C GLU A 69 -1.13 -10.60 13.87
N PRO A 70 -0.31 -11.49 14.44
CA PRO A 70 -0.84 -12.55 15.28
C PRO A 70 -1.72 -11.87 16.33
N ASP A 71 -3.01 -12.20 16.27
CA ASP A 71 -4.10 -11.82 17.18
C ASP A 71 -3.62 -11.15 18.46
N GLU A 72 -3.61 -9.82 18.53
CA GLU A 72 -3.71 -9.12 19.82
C GLU A 72 -4.64 -7.92 19.69
N ALA A 73 -5.78 -8.09 20.36
CA ALA A 73 -6.87 -7.15 20.48
C ALA A 73 -6.42 -5.76 20.96
N ALA A 74 -7.17 -4.76 20.48
CA ALA A 74 -7.51 -3.51 21.16
C ALA A 74 -6.61 -3.09 22.36
N GLY A 75 -5.75 -2.09 22.14
CA GLY A 75 -5.04 -1.43 23.22
C GLY A 75 -4.52 -0.06 22.79
N GLN A 76 -5.28 0.99 23.10
CA GLN A 76 -4.82 2.37 23.03
C GLN A 76 -3.77 2.62 24.11
N ASP A 77 -2.47 2.60 23.86
CA ASP A 77 -1.53 3.05 24.89
C ASP A 77 -0.29 3.76 24.32
N THR A 78 -0.23 5.05 24.62
CA THR A 78 0.88 5.95 24.36
C THR A 78 2.09 5.63 25.26
N LYS A 79 3.30 5.82 24.69
CA LYS A 79 4.63 5.93 25.36
C LYS A 79 5.17 4.60 25.92
N ASN A 80 6.43 4.23 25.78
CA ASN A 80 7.63 5.01 26.02
C ASN A 80 8.86 4.26 25.46
N PHE A 81 9.80 5.00 24.89
CA PHE A 81 11.11 4.55 24.44
C PHE A 81 11.99 4.17 25.65
N GLN A 82 12.48 2.92 25.72
CA GLN A 82 13.74 2.60 26.41
C GLN A 82 14.48 1.46 25.70
N MET A 83 15.61 1.85 25.10
CA MET A 83 16.68 0.98 24.63
C MET A 83 17.28 0.21 25.83
N GLY A 84 17.21 -1.12 25.80
CA GLY A 84 17.80 -2.02 26.81
C GLY A 84 18.56 -3.14 26.11
N ASN A 85 19.81 -2.85 25.77
CA ASN A 85 20.73 -3.70 25.02
C ASN A 85 20.92 -5.04 25.75
N LYS A 86 20.63 -6.14 25.04
CA LYS A 86 20.90 -7.52 25.47
C LYS A 86 22.25 -7.97 24.94
N TRP A 87 23.19 -8.31 25.82
CA TRP A 87 24.21 -9.32 25.51
C TRP A 87 24.47 -10.17 26.75
N THR A 88 23.78 -11.30 26.82
CA THR A 88 24.16 -12.45 27.64
C THR A 88 24.85 -13.44 26.72
N LEU A 89 26.15 -13.62 26.87
CA LEU A 89 26.91 -14.79 26.39
C LEU A 89 28.06 -14.95 27.41
N ILE A 90 27.96 -15.93 28.31
CA ILE A 90 28.72 -17.21 28.32
C ILE A 90 30.25 -16.96 28.31
N ASP A 91 31.08 -17.54 29.16
CA ASP A 91 31.18 -18.95 29.53
C ASP A 91 31.86 -19.15 30.90
N SER A 92 31.57 -20.31 31.45
CA SER A 92 32.24 -21.05 32.52
C SER A 92 33.76 -20.91 32.62
N THR A 93 34.27 -20.78 33.85
CA THR A 93 35.18 -21.75 34.51
C THR A 93 35.25 -21.41 35.99
#